data_AF-X1J0M2-F1
#
_entry.id   AF-X1J0M2-F1
#
_cell.length_a   1.000
_cell.length_b   1.000
_cell.length_c   1.000
_cell.angle_alpha   90.00
_cell.angle_beta   90.00
_cell.angle_gamma   90.00
#
_symmetry.space_group_name_H-M   'P 1'
#
loop_
_entity.id
_entity.type
_entity.pdbx_description
1 polymer ?
#
loop_
_entity_poly.entity_id
_entity_poly.type
_entity_poly.pdbx_seq_one_letter_code
_entity_poly.pdbx_strand_id
1 'polypeptide(L)'
;MQIDNRGAIIASTDSDITKVLEDTYSYVWGRDGAFVAKALDMANYDGVSHQFFDFCAKTITSEGYLLHKYTSDGYLAGQWMPWADGEGELQLPIQEDETALVLYSLWSHYNKFRNVESIRPLYRKLIKNAADFMVSYREPHTKLPAPSYDLWEERRGIHSFTVAAVWAGLQAAANFTEMFGEVALTEQYRQAATEIREAAIEYLFDRKLGRFLRSIKVDADGVVEPDYTIDSSICGPFLFGMLQATDPLIESTMAALMHRLWCKTKV
;
A
#
# COMPACT_ATOMS: atom_id res chain seq x y z
N MET A 1 -7.82 -23.88 -4.59
CA MET A 1 -6.37 -23.70 -4.33
C MET A 1 -6.15 -22.19 -4.29
N GLN A 2 -5.51 -21.64 -3.25
CA GLN A 2 -5.39 -20.18 -3.05
C GLN A 2 -4.26 -19.52 -3.87
N ILE A 3 -3.33 -20.33 -4.38
CA ILE A 3 -2.21 -19.87 -5.21
C ILE A 3 -2.20 -20.71 -6.47
N ASP A 4 -2.20 -20.08 -7.65
CA ASP A 4 -2.10 -20.78 -8.93
C ASP A 4 -0.64 -20.93 -9.39
N ASN A 5 -0.41 -21.66 -10.48
CA ASN A 5 0.93 -21.88 -11.04
C ASN A 5 1.43 -20.75 -11.95
N ARG A 6 0.72 -19.62 -11.99
CA ARG A 6 1.06 -18.42 -12.79
C ARG A 6 1.26 -17.17 -11.92
N GLY A 7 1.27 -17.33 -10.59
CA GLY A 7 1.55 -16.28 -9.63
C GLY A 7 0.34 -15.60 -9.03
N ALA A 8 -0.88 -15.99 -9.40
CA ALA A 8 -2.07 -15.45 -8.77
C ALA A 8 -2.16 -15.94 -7.32
N ILE A 9 -2.25 -15.01 -6.38
CA ILE A 9 -2.56 -15.27 -4.97
C ILE A 9 -3.93 -14.65 -4.69
N ILE A 10 -4.97 -15.48 -4.57
CA ILE A 10 -6.33 -14.99 -4.30
C ILE A 10 -6.55 -14.74 -2.81
N ALA A 11 -7.38 -13.75 -2.47
CA ALA A 11 -7.64 -13.36 -1.08
C ALA A 11 -8.27 -14.49 -0.25
N SER A 12 -9.28 -15.18 -0.81
CA SER A 12 -9.87 -16.36 -0.17
C SER A 12 -10.61 -17.28 -1.16
N THR A 13 -10.69 -18.56 -0.81
CA THR A 13 -11.57 -19.55 -1.48
C THR A 13 -12.95 -19.63 -0.83
N ASP A 14 -13.26 -18.71 0.08
CA ASP A 14 -14.56 -18.64 0.75
C ASP A 14 -15.65 -18.15 -0.21
N SER A 15 -16.84 -18.72 -0.06
CA SER A 15 -18.06 -18.38 -0.77
C SER A 15 -19.10 -17.70 0.11
N ASP A 16 -18.84 -17.49 1.40
CA ASP A 16 -19.84 -17.02 2.37
C ASP A 16 -20.44 -15.65 2.00
N ILE A 17 -19.68 -14.78 1.33
CA ILE A 17 -20.17 -13.47 0.85
C ILE A 17 -21.00 -13.51 -0.43
N THR A 18 -21.04 -14.63 -1.16
CA THR A 18 -21.83 -14.74 -2.40
C THR A 18 -23.31 -14.50 -2.17
N LYS A 19 -23.81 -14.78 -0.96
CA LYS A 19 -25.21 -14.56 -0.59
C LYS A 19 -25.53 -13.11 -0.24
N VAL A 20 -24.54 -12.27 0.03
CA VAL A 20 -24.71 -10.91 0.56
C VAL A 20 -24.29 -9.84 -0.44
N LEU A 21 -23.17 -10.04 -1.14
CA LEU A 21 -22.59 -9.08 -2.07
C LEU A 21 -22.66 -9.52 -3.53
N GLU A 22 -23.21 -10.71 -3.82
CA GLU A 22 -23.19 -11.35 -5.14
C GLU A 22 -21.77 -11.44 -5.77
N ASP A 23 -20.74 -11.38 -4.93
CA ASP A 23 -19.33 -11.39 -5.31
C ASP A 23 -18.55 -12.43 -4.49
N THR A 24 -17.28 -12.67 -4.84
CA THR A 24 -16.40 -13.65 -4.17
C THR A 24 -15.08 -13.01 -3.73
N TYR A 25 -14.37 -13.68 -2.82
CA TYR A 25 -12.97 -13.34 -2.48
C TYR A 25 -11.95 -14.04 -3.38
N SER A 26 -12.39 -14.72 -4.43
CA SER A 26 -11.54 -15.49 -5.35
C SER A 26 -10.90 -14.61 -6.42
N TYR A 27 -10.40 -13.44 -6.01
CA TYR A 27 -9.65 -12.49 -6.83
C TYR A 27 -8.32 -12.16 -6.16
N VAL A 28 -7.41 -11.62 -6.98
CA VAL A 28 -6.10 -11.14 -6.57
C VAL A 28 -6.20 -9.65 -6.27
N TRP A 29 -6.03 -9.29 -4.99
CA TRP A 29 -5.75 -7.93 -4.54
C TRP A 29 -4.25 -7.75 -4.43
N GLY A 30 -3.75 -6.57 -4.80
CA GLY A 30 -2.33 -6.27 -4.70
C GLY A 30 -1.85 -6.30 -3.25
N ARG A 31 -2.66 -5.76 -2.33
CA ARG A 31 -2.39 -5.76 -0.88
C ARG A 31 -2.30 -7.18 -0.31
N ASP A 32 -3.33 -7.99 -0.53
CA ASP A 32 -3.44 -9.35 0.02
C ASP A 32 -2.31 -10.25 -0.50
N GLY A 33 -2.08 -10.23 -1.81
CA GLY A 33 -1.00 -10.98 -2.43
C GLY A 33 0.39 -10.56 -1.94
N ALA A 34 0.62 -9.26 -1.72
CA ALA A 34 1.89 -8.77 -1.18
C ALA A 34 2.18 -9.29 0.23
N PHE A 35 1.18 -9.28 1.13
CA PHE A 35 1.34 -9.83 2.47
C PHE A 35 1.59 -11.35 2.46
N VAL A 36 0.86 -12.10 1.64
CA VAL A 36 1.07 -13.55 1.50
C VAL A 36 2.44 -13.85 0.90
N ALA A 37 2.87 -13.14 -0.14
CA ALA A 37 4.20 -13.30 -0.73
C ALA A 37 5.31 -13.07 0.32
N LYS A 38 5.19 -12.02 1.15
CA LYS A 38 6.12 -11.77 2.25
C LYS A 38 6.09 -12.88 3.31
N ALA A 39 4.93 -13.43 3.63
CA ALA A 39 4.83 -14.56 4.57
C ALA A 39 5.46 -15.85 4.00
N LEU A 40 5.28 -16.11 2.70
CA LEU A 40 5.94 -17.20 1.98
C LEU A 40 7.46 -17.03 1.97
N ASP A 41 7.95 -15.81 1.75
CA ASP A 41 9.37 -15.49 1.87
C ASP A 41 9.87 -15.83 3.27
N MET A 42 9.16 -15.43 4.34
CA MET A 42 9.53 -15.76 5.72
C MET A 42 9.65 -17.27 5.93
N ALA A 43 8.80 -18.06 5.29
CA ALA A 43 8.84 -19.53 5.29
C ALA A 43 9.84 -20.16 4.28
N ASN A 44 10.63 -19.36 3.57
CA ASN A 44 11.65 -19.76 2.58
C ASN A 44 11.10 -20.32 1.25
N TYR A 45 9.88 -19.92 0.84
CA TYR A 45 9.30 -20.29 -0.45
C TYR A 45 9.60 -19.25 -1.55
N ASP A 46 10.85 -19.21 -2.04
CA ASP A 46 11.32 -18.28 -3.08
C ASP A 46 10.47 -18.30 -4.37
N GLY A 47 10.39 -19.46 -5.03
CA GLY A 47 9.76 -19.53 -6.36
C GLY A 47 8.27 -19.17 -6.36
N VAL A 48 7.53 -19.49 -5.29
CA VAL A 48 6.09 -19.22 -5.20
C VAL A 48 5.83 -17.72 -4.96
N SER A 49 6.59 -17.08 -4.08
CA SER A 49 6.47 -15.65 -3.86
C SER A 49 6.97 -14.84 -5.05
N HIS A 50 8.03 -15.30 -5.75
CA HIS A 50 8.53 -14.65 -6.94
C HIS A 50 7.47 -14.54 -8.05
N GLN A 51 6.72 -15.61 -8.29
CA GLN A 51 5.68 -15.64 -9.32
C GLN A 51 4.59 -14.59 -9.10
N PHE A 52 4.31 -14.21 -7.85
CA PHE A 52 3.36 -13.12 -7.57
C PHE A 52 3.87 -11.77 -8.10
N PHE A 53 5.15 -11.49 -7.99
CA PHE A 53 5.71 -10.25 -8.54
C PHE A 53 5.70 -10.26 -10.08
N ASP A 54 5.89 -11.43 -10.70
CA ASP A 54 5.67 -11.61 -12.14
C ASP A 54 4.22 -11.36 -12.54
N PHE A 55 3.25 -11.78 -11.72
CA PHE A 55 1.83 -11.49 -11.91
C PHE A 55 1.60 -9.97 -11.88
N CYS A 56 2.04 -9.28 -10.82
CA CYS A 56 1.92 -7.83 -10.70
C CYS A 56 2.57 -7.07 -11.87
N ALA A 57 3.74 -7.51 -12.34
CA ALA A 57 4.42 -6.89 -13.48
C ALA A 57 3.67 -7.05 -14.82
N LYS A 58 2.76 -8.03 -14.92
CA LYS A 58 1.88 -8.22 -16.09
C LYS A 58 0.58 -7.42 -15.98
N THR A 59 0.13 -7.12 -14.76
CA THR A 59 -1.18 -6.49 -14.51
C THR A 59 -1.12 -5.00 -14.20
N ILE A 60 0.03 -4.48 -13.76
CA ILE A 60 0.25 -3.04 -13.53
C ILE A 60 -0.02 -2.25 -14.80
N THR A 61 -0.68 -1.09 -14.64
CA THR A 61 -1.00 -0.20 -15.76
C THR A 61 0.26 0.42 -16.35
N SER A 62 0.15 0.97 -17.58
CA SER A 62 1.24 1.74 -18.19
C SER A 62 1.61 2.98 -17.39
N GLU A 63 0.68 3.50 -16.60
CA GLU A 63 0.81 4.67 -15.75
C GLU A 63 1.45 4.35 -14.38
N GLY A 64 1.60 3.06 -14.03
CA GLY A 64 2.36 2.64 -12.85
C GLY A 64 1.54 2.33 -11.61
N TYR A 65 0.25 2.03 -11.72
CA TYR A 65 -0.56 1.60 -10.58
C TYR A 65 -1.29 0.29 -10.84
N LEU A 66 -1.60 -0.43 -9.77
CA LEU A 66 -2.57 -1.51 -9.81
C LEU A 66 -3.98 -0.94 -9.70
N LEU A 67 -4.90 -1.57 -10.42
CA LEU A 67 -6.34 -1.38 -10.27
C LEU A 67 -6.85 -2.28 -9.14
N HIS A 68 -8.07 -2.01 -8.69
CA HIS A 68 -8.70 -2.59 -7.49
C HIS A 68 -8.47 -4.10 -7.29
N LYS A 69 -8.78 -4.94 -8.29
CA LYS A 69 -8.59 -6.40 -8.17
C LYS A 69 -8.62 -7.12 -9.51
N TYR A 70 -8.03 -8.31 -9.54
CA TYR A 70 -7.84 -9.10 -10.76
C TYR A 70 -8.36 -10.53 -10.62
N THR A 71 -8.84 -11.09 -11.72
CA THR A 71 -8.98 -12.55 -11.85
C THR A 71 -7.61 -13.23 -11.76
N SER A 72 -7.58 -14.55 -11.52
CA SER A 72 -6.33 -15.33 -11.55
C SER A 72 -5.64 -15.32 -12.92
N ASP A 73 -6.35 -14.98 -13.99
CA ASP A 73 -5.80 -14.80 -15.33
C ASP A 73 -5.20 -13.41 -15.57
N GLY A 74 -5.30 -12.50 -14.59
CA GLY A 74 -4.75 -11.14 -14.66
C GLY A 74 -5.67 -10.11 -15.31
N TYR A 75 -6.91 -10.46 -15.65
CA TYR A 75 -7.92 -9.49 -16.10
C TYR A 75 -8.49 -8.70 -14.93
N LEU A 76 -8.77 -7.41 -15.14
CA LEU A 76 -9.53 -6.59 -14.21
C LEU A 76 -10.86 -7.27 -13.88
N ALA A 77 -11.10 -7.53 -12.59
CA ALA A 77 -12.36 -8.07 -12.12
C ALA A 77 -13.36 -6.94 -11.83
N GLY A 78 -14.59 -7.29 -11.47
CA GLY A 78 -15.61 -6.29 -11.11
C GLY A 78 -15.11 -5.40 -9.97
N GLN A 79 -15.30 -4.09 -10.06
CA GLN A 79 -14.89 -3.12 -9.05
C GLN A 79 -16.04 -2.16 -8.74
N TRP A 80 -16.03 -1.57 -7.55
CA TRP A 80 -17.04 -0.60 -7.10
C TRP A 80 -16.48 0.80 -6.84
N MET A 81 -15.18 1.00 -7.06
CA MET A 81 -14.55 2.32 -6.96
C MET A 81 -14.86 3.14 -8.22
N PRO A 82 -15.52 4.30 -8.13
CA PRO A 82 -15.89 5.10 -9.29
C PRO A 82 -14.71 5.88 -9.88
N TRP A 83 -14.76 6.08 -11.20
CA TRP A 83 -13.82 6.90 -11.98
C TRP A 83 -14.08 8.41 -11.91
N ALA A 84 -15.20 8.80 -11.30
CA ALA A 84 -15.55 10.19 -11.03
C ALA A 84 -16.19 10.27 -9.64
N ASP A 85 -16.05 11.42 -8.98
CA ASP A 85 -16.73 11.66 -7.71
C ASP A 85 -18.23 12.00 -7.92
N GLY A 86 -18.91 12.38 -6.83
CA GLY A 86 -20.33 12.74 -6.88
C GLY A 86 -20.63 14.04 -7.65
N GLU A 87 -19.62 14.86 -7.93
CA GLU A 87 -19.72 16.12 -8.68
C GLU A 87 -19.36 15.93 -10.17
N GLY A 88 -18.81 14.77 -10.52
CA GLY A 88 -18.44 14.40 -11.88
C GLY A 88 -16.97 14.66 -12.20
N GLU A 89 -16.17 15.07 -11.22
CA GLU A 89 -14.73 15.27 -11.40
C GLU A 89 -14.00 13.93 -11.44
N LEU A 90 -13.05 13.80 -12.37
CA LEU A 90 -12.33 12.55 -12.59
C LEU A 90 -11.43 12.19 -11.41
N GLN A 91 -11.42 10.91 -11.05
CA GLN A 91 -10.56 10.34 -10.02
C GLN A 91 -10.07 8.95 -10.41
N LEU A 92 -8.94 8.53 -9.84
CA LEU A 92 -8.46 7.17 -10.00
C LEU A 92 -9.19 6.23 -9.02
N PRO A 93 -9.78 5.12 -9.49
CA PRO A 93 -10.42 4.11 -8.65
C PRO A 93 -9.37 3.11 -8.13
N ILE A 94 -8.41 3.63 -7.36
CA ILE A 94 -7.28 2.85 -6.87
C ILE A 94 -7.19 2.89 -5.35
N GLN A 95 -6.54 1.87 -4.81
CA GLN A 95 -5.93 1.86 -3.49
C GLN A 95 -4.43 1.97 -3.70
N GLU A 96 -3.83 3.11 -3.37
CA GLU A 96 -2.41 3.32 -3.66
C GLU A 96 -1.51 2.36 -2.86
N ASP A 97 -1.96 1.90 -1.68
CA ASP A 97 -1.26 0.90 -0.87
C ASP A 97 -1.11 -0.44 -1.59
N GLU A 98 -2.04 -0.82 -2.46
CA GLU A 98 -1.91 -2.07 -3.23
C GLU A 98 -0.69 -2.05 -4.14
N THR A 99 -0.40 -0.90 -4.75
CA THR A 99 0.78 -0.72 -5.60
C THR A 99 2.04 -0.66 -4.74
N ALA A 100 2.00 0.11 -3.65
CA ALA A 100 3.16 0.33 -2.80
C ALA A 100 3.61 -0.93 -2.04
N LEU A 101 2.66 -1.74 -1.55
CA LEU A 101 2.93 -2.96 -0.79
C LEU A 101 3.60 -4.04 -1.65
N VAL A 102 3.35 -4.05 -2.96
CA VAL A 102 4.05 -4.93 -3.90
C VAL A 102 5.53 -4.59 -3.95
N LEU A 103 5.92 -3.31 -4.05
CA LEU A 103 7.34 -2.92 -4.03
C LEU A 103 7.98 -3.19 -2.67
N TYR A 104 7.29 -2.87 -1.57
CA TYR A 104 7.75 -3.17 -0.22
C TYR A 104 8.05 -4.66 -0.03
N SER A 105 7.14 -5.53 -0.49
CA SER A 105 7.29 -6.98 -0.38
C SER A 105 8.37 -7.51 -1.33
N LEU A 106 8.47 -6.96 -2.54
CA LEU A 106 9.51 -7.32 -3.52
C LEU A 106 10.93 -6.98 -3.00
N TRP A 107 11.11 -5.84 -2.33
CA TRP A 107 12.38 -5.54 -1.68
C TRP A 107 12.69 -6.50 -0.54
N SER A 108 11.68 -6.86 0.27
CA SER A 108 11.84 -7.88 1.32
C SER A 108 12.27 -9.24 0.73
N HIS A 109 11.64 -9.66 -0.37
CA HIS A 109 11.98 -10.86 -1.12
C HIS A 109 13.42 -10.84 -1.60
N TYR A 110 13.82 -9.77 -2.32
CA TYR A 110 15.19 -9.62 -2.80
C TYR A 110 16.21 -9.60 -1.66
N ASN A 111 15.93 -8.87 -0.57
CA ASN A 111 16.84 -8.79 0.57
C ASN A 111 17.07 -10.16 1.23
N LYS A 112 16.10 -11.06 1.15
CA LYS A 112 16.19 -12.44 1.64
C LYS A 112 16.98 -13.36 0.71
N PHE A 113 16.62 -13.41 -0.58
CA PHE A 113 17.16 -14.41 -1.51
C PHE A 113 18.33 -13.91 -2.38
N ARG A 114 18.52 -12.59 -2.49
CA ARG A 114 19.63 -11.93 -3.20
C ARG A 114 19.76 -12.33 -4.68
N ASN A 115 18.67 -12.75 -5.31
CA ASN A 115 18.65 -13.12 -6.72
C ASN A 115 18.43 -11.88 -7.61
N VAL A 116 19.50 -11.26 -8.10
CA VAL A 116 19.40 -10.07 -8.97
C VAL A 116 18.78 -10.41 -10.33
N GLU A 117 19.05 -11.60 -10.87
CA GLU A 117 18.56 -12.01 -12.19
C GLU A 117 17.04 -12.12 -12.24
N SER A 118 16.40 -12.46 -11.11
CA SER A 118 14.94 -12.47 -11.00
C SER A 118 14.33 -11.06 -10.91
N ILE A 119 15.09 -10.07 -10.44
CA ILE A 119 14.64 -8.67 -10.34
C ILE A 119 14.77 -7.92 -11.66
N ARG A 120 15.78 -8.21 -12.49
CA ARG A 120 16.03 -7.48 -13.75
C ARG A 120 14.78 -7.33 -14.64
N PRO A 121 13.95 -8.38 -14.88
CA PRO A 121 12.75 -8.25 -15.72
C PRO A 121 11.66 -7.35 -15.10
N LEU A 122 11.62 -7.25 -13.77
CA LEU A 122 10.66 -6.47 -13.01
C LEU A 122 11.06 -4.99 -12.89
N TYR A 123 12.36 -4.69 -13.03
CA TYR A 123 12.93 -3.39 -12.70
C TYR A 123 12.24 -2.22 -13.41
N ARG A 124 12.10 -2.28 -14.74
CA ARG A 124 11.43 -1.21 -15.48
C ARG A 124 9.91 -1.31 -15.40
N LYS A 125 9.36 -2.51 -15.57
CA LYS A 125 7.91 -2.72 -15.74
C LYS A 125 7.12 -2.49 -14.46
N LEU A 126 7.68 -2.91 -13.33
CA LEU A 126 7.02 -2.87 -12.03
C LEU A 126 7.66 -1.82 -11.12
N ILE A 127 8.97 -1.94 -10.86
CA ILE A 127 9.63 -1.13 -9.81
C ILE A 127 9.65 0.36 -10.14
N LYS A 128 10.27 0.72 -11.27
CA LYS A 128 10.37 2.14 -11.69
C LYS A 128 9.00 2.72 -12.01
N ASN A 129 8.17 1.96 -12.73
CA ASN A 129 6.84 2.40 -13.12
C ASN A 129 5.98 2.78 -11.90
N ALA A 130 5.93 1.90 -10.89
CA ALA A 130 5.20 2.17 -9.65
C ALA A 130 5.82 3.31 -8.82
N ALA A 131 7.15 3.40 -8.76
CA ALA A 131 7.80 4.47 -8.02
C ALA A 131 7.59 5.85 -8.67
N ASP A 132 7.70 5.94 -9.99
CA ASP A 132 7.44 7.17 -10.75
C ASP A 132 5.99 7.63 -10.58
N PHE A 133 5.03 6.70 -10.61
CA PHE A 133 3.64 6.96 -10.25
C PHE A 133 3.51 7.54 -8.84
N MET A 134 3.99 6.85 -7.80
CA MET A 134 3.87 7.32 -6.41
C MET A 134 4.58 8.66 -6.14
N VAL A 135 5.67 8.98 -6.86
CA VAL A 135 6.29 10.30 -6.78
C VAL A 135 5.40 11.38 -7.40
N SER A 136 4.71 11.08 -8.50
CA SER A 136 3.86 12.05 -9.20
C SER A 136 2.45 12.17 -8.61
N TYR A 137 1.93 11.10 -8.00
CA TYR A 137 0.58 11.03 -7.45
C TYR A 137 0.54 11.58 -6.02
N ARG A 138 0.75 12.88 -5.88
CA ARG A 138 0.88 13.56 -4.59
C ARG A 138 -0.03 14.78 -4.47
N GLU A 139 -0.49 15.01 -3.25
CA GLU A 139 -1.29 16.19 -2.91
C GLU A 139 -0.35 17.41 -2.76
N PRO A 140 -0.56 18.48 -3.56
CA PRO A 140 0.40 19.57 -3.68
C PRO A 140 0.58 20.44 -2.43
N HIS A 141 -0.44 20.58 -1.58
CA HIS A 141 -0.35 21.44 -0.38
C HIS A 141 0.42 20.77 0.77
N THR A 142 0.22 19.47 0.94
CA THR A 142 0.71 18.70 2.08
C THR A 142 1.91 17.85 1.76
N LYS A 143 2.22 17.63 0.47
CA LYS A 143 3.26 16.69 0.01
C LYS A 143 2.96 15.22 0.27
N LEU A 144 1.82 14.86 0.85
CA LEU A 144 1.39 13.48 1.04
C LEU A 144 1.01 12.82 -0.31
N PRO A 145 0.83 11.50 -0.36
CA PRO A 145 0.20 10.87 -1.52
C PRO A 145 -1.19 11.46 -1.78
N ALA A 146 -1.59 11.51 -3.05
CA ALA A 146 -2.89 12.05 -3.44
C ALA A 146 -4.04 11.13 -2.94
N PRO A 147 -5.28 11.65 -2.80
CA PRO A 147 -6.37 10.87 -2.23
C PRO A 147 -6.68 9.60 -3.04
N SER A 148 -6.72 8.46 -2.35
CA SER A 148 -7.09 7.13 -2.88
C SER A 148 -8.05 6.42 -1.92
N TYR A 149 -8.55 5.24 -2.29
CA TYR A 149 -9.40 4.45 -1.40
C TYR A 149 -8.59 3.82 -0.27
N ASP A 150 -9.17 3.72 0.93
CA ASP A 150 -8.56 3.03 2.07
C ASP A 150 -8.41 1.52 1.81
N LEU A 151 -7.59 0.87 2.64
CA LEU A 151 -7.43 -0.60 2.66
C LEU A 151 -8.76 -1.36 2.89
N TRP A 152 -9.78 -0.66 3.40
CA TRP A 152 -11.12 -1.21 3.62
C TRP A 152 -12.04 -1.05 2.41
N GLU A 153 -11.59 -0.37 1.35
CA GLU A 153 -12.31 -0.21 0.09
C GLU A 153 -13.59 0.65 0.20
N GLU A 154 -13.67 1.50 1.23
CA GLU A 154 -14.88 2.22 1.64
C GLU A 154 -14.78 3.73 1.45
N ARG A 155 -13.59 4.32 1.68
CA ARG A 155 -13.45 5.78 1.78
C ARG A 155 -12.30 6.30 0.95
N ARG A 156 -12.57 7.36 0.20
CA ARG A 156 -11.54 8.13 -0.50
C ARG A 156 -10.98 9.23 0.40
N GLY A 157 -9.65 9.32 0.49
CA GLY A 157 -8.94 10.29 1.33
C GLY A 157 -7.43 10.01 1.36
N ILE A 158 -6.72 10.71 2.24
CA ILE A 158 -5.29 10.46 2.49
C ILE A 158 -5.20 9.72 3.83
N HIS A 159 -4.98 8.41 3.76
CA HIS A 159 -5.08 7.49 4.90
C HIS A 159 -3.70 7.18 5.50
N SER A 160 -3.58 7.15 6.83
CA SER A 160 -2.28 6.90 7.49
C SER A 160 -1.65 5.55 7.12
N PHE A 161 -2.46 4.53 6.89
CA PHE A 161 -1.99 3.24 6.40
C PHE A 161 -1.39 3.33 5.00
N THR A 162 -2.12 3.95 4.07
CA THR A 162 -1.70 4.10 2.68
C THR A 162 -0.47 4.99 2.56
N VAL A 163 -0.42 6.10 3.30
CA VAL A 163 0.75 6.98 3.40
C VAL A 163 1.99 6.19 3.86
N ALA A 164 1.83 5.31 4.84
CA ALA A 164 2.92 4.46 5.32
C ALA A 164 3.34 3.37 4.33
N ALA A 165 2.39 2.79 3.60
CA ALA A 165 2.69 1.86 2.52
C ALA A 165 3.47 2.54 1.39
N VAL A 166 3.03 3.72 0.92
CA VAL A 166 3.70 4.50 -0.14
C VAL A 166 5.11 4.89 0.27
N TRP A 167 5.30 5.37 1.50
CA TRP A 167 6.62 5.62 2.06
C TRP A 167 7.53 4.38 1.93
N ALA A 168 7.03 3.21 2.34
CA ALA A 168 7.81 1.97 2.30
C ALA A 168 8.08 1.48 0.88
N GLY A 169 7.11 1.65 -0.03
CA GLY A 169 7.25 1.35 -1.46
C GLY A 169 8.32 2.21 -2.14
N LEU A 170 8.34 3.52 -1.86
CA LEU A 170 9.38 4.43 -2.38
C LEU A 170 10.75 4.13 -1.77
N GLN A 171 10.82 3.78 -0.48
CA GLN A 171 12.07 3.34 0.14
C GLN A 171 12.60 2.05 -0.50
N ALA A 172 11.71 1.10 -0.82
CA ALA A 172 12.04 -0.12 -1.54
C ALA A 172 12.54 0.18 -2.96
N ALA A 173 11.84 1.04 -3.70
CA ALA A 173 12.26 1.46 -5.04
C ALA A 173 13.63 2.14 -5.03
N ALA A 174 13.87 3.04 -4.08
CA ALA A 174 15.16 3.70 -3.91
C ALA A 174 16.30 2.71 -3.62
N ASN A 175 16.04 1.65 -2.85
CA ASN A 175 17.04 0.59 -2.63
C ASN A 175 17.37 -0.16 -3.94
N PHE A 176 16.35 -0.43 -4.76
CA PHE A 176 16.57 -1.07 -6.06
C PHE A 176 17.34 -0.16 -7.02
N THR A 177 16.99 1.12 -7.13
CA THR A 177 17.70 2.06 -7.99
C THR A 177 19.16 2.24 -7.55
N GLU A 178 19.42 2.25 -6.25
CA GLU A 178 20.78 2.29 -5.70
C GLU A 178 21.57 1.04 -6.11
N MET A 179 20.97 -0.14 -5.96
CA MET A 179 21.56 -1.41 -6.37
C MET A 179 21.90 -1.45 -7.87
N PHE A 180 21.06 -0.86 -8.72
CA PHE A 180 21.30 -0.76 -10.17
C PHE A 180 22.14 0.46 -10.58
N GLY A 181 22.61 1.28 -9.63
CA GLY A 181 23.47 2.44 -9.88
C GLY A 181 22.77 3.67 -10.47
N GLU A 182 21.44 3.76 -10.38
CA GLU A 182 20.66 4.90 -10.85
C GLU A 182 20.58 6.01 -9.77
N VAL A 183 21.66 6.79 -9.65
CA VAL A 183 21.84 7.81 -8.61
C VAL A 183 20.70 8.83 -8.57
N ALA A 184 20.32 9.39 -9.73
CA ALA A 184 19.30 10.44 -9.79
C ALA A 184 17.92 9.94 -9.33
N LEU A 185 17.51 8.72 -9.73
CA LEU A 185 16.24 8.15 -9.29
C LEU A 185 16.28 7.75 -7.81
N THR A 186 17.43 7.28 -7.33
CA THR A 186 17.62 7.00 -5.90
C THR A 186 17.36 8.26 -5.09
N GLU A 187 17.98 9.39 -5.46
CA GLU A 187 17.77 10.67 -4.79
C GLU A 187 16.31 11.13 -4.87
N GLN A 188 15.69 11.06 -6.04
CA GLN A 188 14.28 11.41 -6.23
C GLN A 188 13.33 10.60 -5.32
N TYR A 189 13.48 9.28 -5.31
CA TYR A 189 12.61 8.39 -4.52
C TYR A 189 12.85 8.56 -3.02
N ARG A 190 14.10 8.74 -2.58
CA ARG A 190 14.43 9.06 -1.17
C ARG A 190 13.87 10.41 -0.74
N GLN A 191 13.96 11.42 -1.60
CA GLN A 191 13.44 12.74 -1.33
C GLN A 191 11.93 12.70 -1.15
N ALA A 192 11.20 12.06 -2.08
CA ALA A 192 9.76 11.90 -1.95
C ALA A 192 9.36 11.13 -0.67
N ALA A 193 10.06 10.03 -0.35
CA ALA A 193 9.83 9.31 0.89
C ALA A 193 10.10 10.16 2.15
N THR A 194 11.16 10.98 2.13
CA THR A 194 11.47 11.89 3.25
C THR A 194 10.36 12.91 3.45
N GLU A 195 9.91 13.56 2.37
CA GLU A 195 8.80 14.52 2.40
C GLU A 195 7.50 13.90 2.91
N ILE A 196 7.17 12.68 2.45
CA ILE A 196 5.98 11.96 2.90
C ILE A 196 6.04 11.65 4.39
N ARG A 197 7.21 11.22 4.91
CA ARG A 197 7.38 10.95 6.34
C ARG A 197 7.20 12.20 7.18
N GLU A 198 7.81 13.31 6.78
CA GLU A 198 7.69 14.60 7.47
C GLU A 198 6.24 15.09 7.45
N ALA A 199 5.59 15.05 6.29
CA ALA A 199 4.19 15.43 6.14
C ALA A 199 3.24 14.52 6.93
N ALA A 200 3.53 13.22 7.05
CA ALA A 200 2.72 12.30 7.85
C ALA A 200 2.75 12.70 9.33
N ILE A 201 3.91 13.09 9.86
CA ILE A 201 4.02 13.56 11.25
C ILE A 201 3.30 14.90 11.43
N GLU A 202 3.37 15.79 10.45
CA GLU A 202 2.75 17.12 10.55
C GLU A 202 1.22 17.08 10.44
N TYR A 203 0.69 16.39 9.44
CA TYR A 203 -0.73 16.44 9.08
C TYR A 203 -1.55 15.27 9.62
N LEU A 204 -0.94 14.10 9.83
CA LEU A 204 -1.67 12.89 10.26
C LEU A 204 -1.49 12.58 11.75
N PHE A 205 -0.51 13.16 12.44
CA PHE A 205 -0.39 12.99 13.90
C PHE A 205 -1.11 14.11 14.65
N ASP A 206 -2.23 13.79 15.30
CA ASP A 206 -2.92 14.76 16.14
C ASP A 206 -2.26 14.83 17.53
N ARG A 207 -1.58 15.96 17.80
CA ARG A 207 -0.87 16.20 19.06
C ARG A 207 -1.79 16.31 20.27
N LYS A 208 -3.05 16.71 20.09
CA LYS A 208 -4.02 16.85 21.20
C LYS A 208 -4.54 15.49 21.65
N LEU A 209 -4.78 14.60 20.69
CA LEU A 209 -5.21 13.23 20.93
C LEU A 209 -4.04 12.29 21.23
N GLY A 210 -2.81 12.68 20.87
CA GLY A 210 -1.61 11.89 21.06
C GLY A 210 -1.61 10.62 20.21
N ARG A 211 -2.08 10.70 18.95
CA ARG A 211 -2.10 9.56 18.03
C ARG A 211 -2.21 9.99 16.58
N PHE A 212 -1.91 9.07 15.68
CA PHE A 212 -2.29 9.22 14.27
C PHE A 212 -3.82 9.25 14.08
N LEU A 213 -4.24 10.06 13.11
CA LEU A 213 -5.60 10.11 12.56
C LEU A 213 -5.83 8.90 11.65
N ARG A 214 -7.09 8.55 11.37
CA ARG A 214 -7.36 7.55 10.32
C ARG A 214 -6.93 8.08 8.96
N SER A 215 -7.39 9.30 8.69
CA SER A 215 -7.17 9.98 7.42
C SER A 215 -7.36 11.48 7.53
N ILE A 216 -7.02 12.17 6.45
CA ILE A 216 -7.41 13.56 6.20
C ILE A 216 -7.99 13.70 4.79
N LYS A 217 -8.72 14.79 4.56
CA LYS A 217 -9.01 15.34 3.23
C LYS A 217 -8.37 16.70 3.10
N VAL A 218 -8.01 17.08 1.89
CA VAL A 218 -7.47 18.39 1.57
C VAL A 218 -8.35 18.99 0.47
N ASP A 219 -8.90 20.17 0.72
CA ASP A 219 -9.70 20.87 -0.29
C ASP A 219 -8.81 21.64 -1.29
N ALA A 220 -9.44 22.32 -2.25
CA ALA A 220 -8.73 23.04 -3.31
C ALA A 220 -7.87 24.21 -2.80
N ASP A 221 -8.20 24.76 -1.63
CA ASP A 221 -7.49 25.86 -0.97
C ASP A 221 -6.41 25.35 0.00
N GLY A 222 -6.24 24.03 0.12
CA GLY A 222 -5.27 23.40 1.01
C GLY A 222 -5.76 23.27 2.46
N VAL A 223 -7.05 23.47 2.72
CA VAL A 223 -7.61 23.29 4.06
C VAL A 223 -7.72 21.80 4.35
N VAL A 224 -7.16 21.41 5.51
CA VAL A 224 -7.10 20.02 5.94
C VAL A 224 -8.31 19.71 6.83
N GLU A 225 -9.12 18.74 6.41
CA GLU A 225 -10.23 18.18 7.18
C GLU A 225 -9.81 16.83 7.78
N PRO A 226 -9.65 16.73 9.11
CA PRO A 226 -9.22 15.50 9.78
C PRO A 226 -10.35 14.50 10.04
N ASP A 227 -10.06 13.22 9.88
CA ASP A 227 -10.91 12.12 10.33
C ASP A 227 -10.39 11.52 11.64
N TYR A 228 -11.10 11.86 12.72
CA TYR A 228 -10.77 11.43 14.07
C TYR A 228 -11.21 10.00 14.40
N THR A 229 -11.85 9.28 13.49
CA THR A 229 -12.23 7.88 13.73
C THR A 229 -10.98 7.08 14.10
N ILE A 230 -11.11 6.21 15.10
CA ILE A 230 -10.01 5.33 15.47
C ILE A 230 -10.15 4.01 14.71
N ASP A 231 -9.05 3.59 14.11
CA ASP A 231 -8.99 2.41 13.24
C ASP A 231 -7.65 1.72 13.47
N SER A 232 -7.63 0.38 13.53
CA SER A 232 -6.39 -0.37 13.74
C SER A 232 -5.32 -0.11 12.69
N SER A 233 -5.71 0.27 11.47
CA SER A 233 -4.81 0.58 10.35
C SER A 233 -3.88 1.76 10.60
N ILE A 234 -4.15 2.62 11.59
CA ILE A 234 -3.22 3.69 11.99
C ILE A 234 -1.92 3.15 12.63
N CYS A 235 -1.79 1.82 12.80
CA CYS A 235 -0.52 1.18 13.09
C CYS A 235 0.46 1.15 11.90
N GLY A 236 -0.01 1.49 10.69
CA GLY A 236 0.76 1.50 9.44
C GLY A 236 2.14 2.16 9.54
N PRO A 237 2.28 3.38 10.10
CA PRO A 237 3.58 4.05 10.27
C PRO A 237 4.62 3.19 11.03
N PHE A 238 4.19 2.38 11.98
CA PHE A 238 5.05 1.39 12.63
C PHE A 238 5.22 0.13 11.78
N LEU A 239 4.11 -0.44 11.30
CA LEU A 239 4.08 -1.73 10.60
C LEU A 239 5.04 -1.77 9.40
N PHE A 240 5.15 -0.64 8.69
CA PHE A 240 6.00 -0.55 7.51
C PHE A 240 7.38 0.07 7.78
N GLY A 241 7.67 0.46 9.02
CA GLY A 241 8.97 0.95 9.45
C GLY A 241 9.22 2.45 9.24
N MET A 242 8.19 3.24 8.96
CA MET A 242 8.29 4.70 8.83
C MET A 242 8.75 5.34 10.14
N LEU A 243 8.23 4.82 11.26
CA LEU A 243 8.64 5.14 12.62
C LEU A 243 8.97 3.85 13.39
N GLN A 244 9.89 3.96 14.34
CA GLN A 244 10.30 2.82 15.17
C GLN A 244 9.21 2.48 16.19
N ALA A 245 9.17 1.22 16.64
CA ALA A 245 8.21 0.76 17.65
C ALA A 245 8.26 1.55 18.96
N THR A 246 9.47 2.00 19.33
CA THR A 246 9.76 2.78 20.55
C THR A 246 9.67 4.29 20.33
N ASP A 247 9.22 4.74 19.15
CA ASP A 247 8.96 6.16 18.92
C ASP A 247 7.76 6.59 19.77
N PRO A 248 7.83 7.70 20.55
CA PRO A 248 6.73 8.15 21.39
C PRO A 248 5.40 8.36 20.64
N LEU A 249 5.46 8.73 19.35
CA LEU A 249 4.27 8.89 18.52
C LEU A 249 3.60 7.54 18.24
N ILE A 250 4.39 6.48 18.08
CA ILE A 250 3.90 5.12 17.90
C ILE A 250 3.38 4.56 19.22
N GLU A 251 4.13 4.68 20.31
CA GLU A 251 3.72 4.15 21.62
C GLU A 251 2.36 4.72 22.06
N SER A 252 2.20 6.04 21.93
CA SER A 252 0.94 6.72 22.26
C SER A 252 -0.21 6.30 21.33
N THR A 253 0.05 6.17 20.02
CA THR A 253 -0.93 5.65 19.06
C THR A 253 -1.38 4.23 19.39
N MET A 254 -0.44 3.32 19.66
CA MET A 254 -0.73 1.93 19.99
C MET A 254 -1.48 1.80 21.32
N ALA A 255 -1.15 2.62 22.31
CA ALA A 255 -1.88 2.68 23.57
C ALA A 255 -3.34 3.11 23.36
N ALA A 256 -3.60 4.11 22.51
CA ALA A 256 -4.95 4.55 22.17
C ALA A 256 -5.75 3.43 21.45
N LEU A 257 -5.10 2.73 20.51
CA LEU A 257 -5.70 1.59 19.81
C LEU A 257 -6.08 0.47 20.78
N MET A 258 -5.14 0.03 21.62
CA MET A 258 -5.38 -1.03 22.59
C MET A 258 -6.48 -0.63 23.59
N HIS A 259 -6.49 0.61 24.06
CA HIS A 259 -7.52 1.07 25.00
C HIS A 259 -8.94 1.00 24.40
N ARG A 260 -9.09 1.34 23.12
CA ARG A 260 -10.41 1.57 22.51
C ARG A 260 -10.93 0.43 21.64
N LEU A 261 -10.05 -0.33 21.00
CA LEU A 261 -10.41 -1.40 20.06
C LEU A 261 -10.20 -2.80 20.63
N TRP A 262 -9.48 -2.96 21.74
CA TRP A 262 -9.24 -4.29 22.31
C TRP A 262 -10.49 -4.91 22.92
N CYS A 263 -10.94 -6.02 22.36
CA CYS A 263 -11.99 -6.84 22.94
C CYS A 263 -11.41 -7.73 24.05
N LYS A 264 -11.85 -7.52 25.30
CA LYS A 264 -11.47 -8.38 26.44
C LYS A 264 -12.25 -9.69 26.39
N THR A 265 -11.78 -10.62 25.57
CA THR A 265 -12.29 -11.99 25.53
C THR A 265 -11.62 -12.85 26.61
N LYS A 266 -12.22 -13.98 26.97
CA LYS A 266 -11.72 -14.91 28.02
C LYS A 266 -10.60 -15.85 27.53
N VAL A 267 -10.02 -15.58 26.36
CA VAL A 267 -9.04 -16.47 25.71
C VAL A 267 -7.67 -16.29 26.33
#